data_AF-A0A1C6S2I5-F1
#
_entry.id   AF-A0A1C6S2I5-F1
#
_cell.length_a   1.000
_cell.length_b   1.000
_cell.length_c   1.000
_cell.angle_alpha   90.00
_cell.angle_beta   90.00
_cell.angle_gamma   90.00
#
_symmetry.space_group_name_H-M   'P 1'
#
loop_
_entity.id
_entity.type
_entity.pdbx_description
1 polymer ?
#
loop_
_entity_poly.entity_id
_entity_poly.type
_entity_poly.pdbx_seq_one_letter_code
_entity_poly.pdbx_strand_id
1 'polypeptide(L)' 'MDTVLPSLLLILAGLLVGGAVSLHRQGAARGVVVVTALLALLAGVGGVLWLIPVVTS' A
#
# COMPACT_ATOMS: atom_id res chain seq x y z
N MET A 1 -16.64 1.20 -13.49
CA MET A 1 -16.34 1.44 -12.05
C MET A 1 -15.01 0.79 -11.65
N ASP A 2 -14.32 0.17 -12.61
CA ASP A 2 -13.40 -0.94 -12.40
C ASP A 2 -11.95 -0.47 -12.15
N THR A 3 -11.69 0.81 -12.43
CA THR A 3 -10.39 1.46 -12.23
C THR A 3 -10.29 2.24 -10.92
N VAL A 4 -11.41 2.54 -10.25
CA VAL A 4 -11.41 3.33 -9.00
C VAL A 4 -10.73 2.55 -7.86
N LEU A 5 -11.03 1.25 -7.76
CA LEU A 5 -10.53 0.38 -6.70
C LEU A 5 -8.99 0.20 -6.74
N PRO A 6 -8.35 -0.12 -7.88
CA PRO A 6 -6.89 -0.19 -7.93
C PRO A 6 -6.20 1.16 -7.68
N SER A 7 -6.82 2.27 -8.09
CA SER A 7 -6.32 3.61 -7.80
C SER A 7 -6.31 3.88 -6.29
N LEU A 8 -7.39 3.52 -5.58
CA LEU A 8 -7.48 3.65 -4.13
C LEU A 8 -6.46 2.76 -3.40
N LEU A 9 -6.23 1.53 -3.88
CA LEU A 9 -5.22 0.63 -3.32
C LEU A 9 -3.80 1.21 -3.44
N LEU A 10 -3.47 1.85 -4.56
CA LEU A 10 -2.18 2.51 -4.77
C LEU A 10 -2.01 3.76 -3.89
N ILE A 11 -3.06 4.57 -3.77
CA ILE A 11 -3.06 5.72 -2.85
C ILE A 11 -2.86 5.25 -1.41
N LEU A 12 -3.59 4.20 -1.01
CA LEU A 12 -3.48 3.59 0.31
C LEU A 12 -2.07 3.01 0.54
N ALA A 13 -1.48 2.35 -0.46
CA ALA A 13 -0.12 1.85 -0.39
C ALA A 13 0.88 3.00 -0.11
N GLY A 14 0.78 4.11 -0.85
CA GLY A 14 1.60 5.31 -0.62
C GLY A 14 1.43 5.89 0.78
N LEU A 15 0.18 5.99 1.25
CA LEU A 15 -0.15 6.45 2.61
C LEU A 15 0.42 5.53 3.69
N LEU A 16 0.34 4.21 3.51
CA LEU A 16 0.86 3.23 4.46
C LEU A 16 2.40 3.25 4.50
N VAL A 17 3.07 3.46 3.35
CA VAL A 17 4.53 3.66 3.33
C VAL A 17 4.90 4.94 4.10
N GLY A 18 4.22 6.05 3.84
CA GLY A 18 4.44 7.31 4.57
C GLY A 18 4.16 7.17 6.07
N GLY A 19 3.08 6.46 6.42
CA GLY A 19 2.71 6.13 7.80
C GLY A 19 3.77 5.27 8.49
N ALA A 20 4.29 4.23 7.84
CA ALA A 20 5.35 3.38 8.39
C ALA A 20 6.64 4.16 8.64
N VAL A 21 7.05 5.03 7.71
CA VAL A 21 8.24 5.90 7.86
C VAL A 21 8.04 6.89 9.01
N SER A 22 6.85 7.49 9.11
CA SER A 22 6.50 8.39 10.22
C SER A 22 6.55 7.65 11.57
N LEU A 23 5.98 6.45 11.63
CA LEU A 23 5.94 5.62 12.83
C LEU A 23 7.34 5.17 13.27
N HIS A 24 8.19 4.85 12.30
CA HIS A 24 9.60 4.53 12.54
C HIS A 24 10.35 5.72 13.13
N ARG A 25 10.12 6.94 12.59
CA ARG A 25 10.71 8.18 13.11
C ARG A 25 10.19 8.57 14.50
N GLN A 26 8.95 8.22 14.82
CA GLN A 26 8.36 8.43 16.14
C GLN A 26 8.84 7.43 17.20
N GLY A 27 9.72 6.48 16.84
CA GLY A 27 10.23 5.47 17.77
C GLY A 27 9.16 4.47 18.22
N ALA A 28 8.08 4.31 17.45
CA ALA A 28 7.01 3.39 17.81
C ALA A 28 7.49 1.93 17.84
N ALA A 29 6.71 1.09 18.53
CA ALA A 29 6.99 -0.32 18.66
C ALA A 29 7.26 -0.97 17.30
N ARG A 30 8.37 -1.69 17.20
CA ARG A 30 8.88 -2.29 15.96
C ARG A 30 7.84 -3.16 15.26
N GLY A 31 6.97 -3.82 16.03
CA GLY A 31 5.85 -4.62 15.50
C GLY A 31 4.85 -3.79 14.69
N VAL A 32 4.50 -2.58 15.12
CA VAL A 32 3.52 -1.74 14.43
C VAL A 32 4.08 -1.21 13.11
N VAL A 33 5.38 -0.86 13.09
CA VAL A 33 6.09 -0.46 11.86
C VAL A 33 6.09 -1.60 10.84
N VAL A 34 6.42 -2.82 11.28
CA VAL A 34 6.47 -4.00 10.41
C VAL A 34 5.10 -4.36 9.85
N VAL A 35 4.05 -4.37 10.67
CA VAL A 35 2.68 -4.66 10.21
C VAL A 35 2.21 -3.62 9.19
N THR A 36 2.47 -2.33 9.45
CA THR A 36 2.11 -1.25 8.50
C THR A 36 2.85 -1.39 7.17
N ALA A 37 4.14 -1.72 7.20
CA ALA A 37 4.93 -1.95 6.00
C ALA A 37 4.44 -3.17 5.19
N LEU A 38 4.04 -4.25 5.87
CA LEU A 38 3.46 -5.43 5.22
C LEU A 38 2.11 -5.11 4.53
N LEU A 39 1.24 -4.34 5.19
CA LEU A 39 -0.02 -3.89 4.59
C LEU A 39 0.23 -3.00 3.37
N ALA A 40 1.22 -2.12 3.44
CA ALA A 40 1.62 -1.27 2.31
C ALA A 40 2.04 -2.11 1.10
N LEU A 41 2.86 -3.15 1.32
CA LEU A 41 3.27 -4.08 0.28
C LEU A 41 2.08 -4.84 -0.32
N LEU A 42 1.18 -5.36 0.53
CA LEU A 42 -0.01 -6.07 0.06
C LEU A 42 -0.91 -5.19 -0.82
N ALA A 43 -1.13 -3.95 -0.40
CA ALA A 43 -1.91 -2.97 -1.15
C ALA A 43 -1.24 -2.60 -2.49
N GLY A 44 0.08 -2.41 -2.49
CA GLY A 44 0.85 -2.12 -3.70
C GLY A 44 0.83 -3.28 -4.70
N VAL A 45 1.13 -4.50 -4.24
CA VAL A 45 1.11 -5.70 -5.10
C VAL A 45 -0.29 -5.99 -5.61
N GLY A 46 -1.31 -5.92 -4.74
CA GLY A 46 -2.70 -6.11 -5.15
C GLY A 46 -3.18 -5.08 -6.17
N GLY A 47 -2.86 -3.80 -5.96
CA GLY A 47 -3.20 -2.73 -6.90
C GLY A 47 -2.52 -2.90 -8.26
N VAL A 48 -1.24 -3.27 -8.28
CA VAL A 48 -0.49 -3.52 -9.53
C VAL A 48 -1.04 -4.75 -10.25
N LEU A 49 -1.21 -5.87 -9.56
CA LEU A 49 -1.72 -7.11 -10.18
C LEU A 49 -3.11 -6.93 -10.79
N TRP A 50 -3.94 -6.07 -10.20
CA TRP A 50 -5.27 -5.77 -10.73
C TRP A 50 -5.23 -4.88 -11.98
N LEU A 51 -4.22 -4.00 -12.10
CA LEU A 51 -4.03 -3.15 -13.27
C LEU A 51 -3.41 -3.91 -14.46
N ILE A 52 -2.68 -5.00 -14.24
CA ILE A 52 -2.08 -5.80 -15.33
C ILE A 52 -3.12 -6.21 -16.39
N PRO A 53 -4.22 -6.92 -16.06
CA PRO A 53 -5.20 -7.33 -17.05
C PRO A 53 -5.92 -6.15 -17.71
N VAL A 54 -6.04 -5.00 -17.01
CA VAL A 54 -6.68 -3.80 -17.55
C VAL A 54 -5.83 -3.11 -18.61
N VAL A 55 -4.49 -3.21 -18.53
CA VAL A 55 -3.55 -2.61 -19.50
C VAL A 55 -3.31 -3.51 -20.70
N THR A 56 -3.45 -4.83 -20.54
CA THR A 56 -3.20 -5.82 -21.60
C THR A 56 -4.44 -6.19 -22.42
N SER A 57 -5.59 -5.58 -22.15
CA SER A 57 -6.86 -5.83 -22.86
C SER A 57 -7.14 -4.78 -23.92
#